data_AF-A0A8U0QXA5-F1
#
_entry.id   AF-A0A8U0QXA5-F1
#
_cell.length_a   1.000
_cell.length_b   1.000
_cell.length_c   1.000
_cell.angle_alpha   90.00
_cell.angle_beta   90.00
_cell.angle_gamma   90.00
#
_symmetry.space_group_name_H-M   'P 1'
#
loop_
_entity.id
_entity.type
_entity.pdbx_description
1 polymer ?
#
loop_
_entity_poly.entity_id
_entity_poly.type
_entity_poly.pdbx_seq_one_letter_code
_entity_poly.pdbx_strand_id
1 'polypeptide(L)'
;MLGSDDFFYIGGSPNTADLPGSPVSNNFMGCLKDVVYKNNDFKLELSRLAIERDPKISLNGDLVFRCEDVAALDPVTFESPESFIALPKWNTKKTGSISFDFRTTEPSGLLLFSHGRTQGPKEQKPGRDMKSDYFAMELLDGFLYLLMDMGSGSIKLKTSNKKVNDGEWCHVDFQREGRKGSISVNSRSIPFNSNEGSEILDLDSDMFLGGLPETRSDLVLPPEVWTALLNYGYVGCVRDLFIDGKSRDVRRLAEIQSSPGVSSFCTRELQKRCSSTPCGNGGLCKEGWNRYICDCTGTGYLGSNCEIEATVLSYDSSMYLKILIPGTMHTEAEDVALRFMSQRAYGLLMATTSKESADTLRLELDGGRIKLTVNLGSQWQPHHDNL
;
A
#
# COMPACT_ATOMS: atom_id res chain seq x y z
N MET A 1 -15.36 38.91 11.57
CA MET A 1 -16.54 38.77 10.69
C MET A 1 -16.34 37.50 9.88
N LEU A 2 -17.28 36.55 9.94
CA LEU A 2 -17.33 35.45 8.97
C LEU A 2 -17.95 36.01 7.69
N GLY A 3 -17.15 36.20 6.65
CA GLY A 3 -17.62 36.46 5.30
C GLY A 3 -17.54 35.16 4.53
N SER A 4 -18.69 34.60 4.15
CA SER A 4 -18.78 33.45 3.25
C SER A 4 -19.75 33.83 2.15
N ASP A 5 -19.23 33.99 0.94
CA ASP A 5 -19.93 34.38 -0.28
C ASP A 5 -20.12 33.21 -1.27
N ASP A 6 -19.67 32.01 -0.88
CA ASP A 6 -19.69 30.81 -1.72
C ASP A 6 -20.80 29.83 -1.30
N PHE A 7 -20.48 28.67 -0.71
CA PHE A 7 -21.45 27.62 -0.40
C PHE A 7 -21.57 27.30 1.10
N PHE A 8 -22.76 26.82 1.49
CA PHE A 8 -23.03 26.30 2.84
C PHE A 8 -23.15 24.77 2.79
N TYR A 9 -22.14 24.04 3.24
CA TYR A 9 -22.14 22.58 3.29
C TYR A 9 -22.74 22.05 4.59
N ILE A 10 -23.54 20.98 4.50
CA ILE A 10 -24.16 20.31 5.65
C ILE A 10 -23.94 18.80 5.50
N GLY A 11 -23.42 18.16 6.55
CA GLY A 11 -23.18 16.71 6.57
C GLY A 11 -21.99 16.25 5.72
N GLY A 12 -21.51 17.04 4.77
CA GLY A 12 -20.32 16.72 3.99
C GLY A 12 -20.10 17.68 2.84
N SER A 13 -19.02 17.46 2.09
CA SER A 13 -18.70 18.22 0.87
C SER A 13 -18.18 17.26 -0.22
N PRO A 14 -17.94 17.76 -1.45
CA PRO A 14 -17.30 16.95 -2.50
C PRO A 14 -15.94 16.37 -2.08
N ASN A 15 -15.17 17.13 -1.29
CA ASN A 15 -13.94 16.69 -0.62
C ASN A 15 -13.76 17.53 0.66
N THR A 16 -13.97 16.92 1.82
CA THR A 16 -13.99 17.64 3.11
C THR A 16 -12.59 18.10 3.53
N ALA A 17 -11.54 17.44 3.03
CA ALA A 17 -10.16 17.85 3.26
C ALA A 17 -9.81 19.20 2.59
N ASP A 18 -10.54 19.59 1.53
CA ASP A 18 -10.29 20.85 0.81
C ASP A 18 -10.90 22.07 1.53
N LEU A 19 -11.69 21.86 2.58
CA LEU A 19 -12.33 22.94 3.32
C LEU A 19 -11.30 23.65 4.23
N PRO A 20 -11.11 24.98 4.10
CA PRO A 20 -10.14 25.72 4.88
C PRO A 20 -10.32 25.54 6.39
N GLY A 21 -9.28 25.08 7.08
CA GLY A 21 -9.28 24.88 8.53
C GLY A 21 -10.02 23.63 9.01
N SER A 22 -10.47 22.75 8.10
CA SER A 22 -11.07 21.47 8.48
C SER A 22 -10.04 20.57 9.19
N PRO A 23 -10.32 20.06 10.40
CA PRO A 23 -9.48 19.07 11.06
C PRO A 23 -9.79 17.64 10.62
N VAL A 24 -10.79 17.45 9.75
CA VAL A 24 -11.30 16.15 9.30
C VAL A 24 -11.38 16.10 7.78
N SER A 25 -11.23 14.91 7.21
CA SER A 25 -11.36 14.65 5.78
C SER A 25 -12.65 13.88 5.42
N ASN A 26 -13.38 13.38 6.42
CA ASN A 26 -14.53 12.48 6.25
C ASN A 26 -15.87 13.22 6.23
N ASN A 27 -16.81 12.75 5.42
CA ASN A 27 -18.21 13.17 5.50
C ASN A 27 -18.90 12.54 6.72
N PHE A 28 -19.96 13.17 7.20
CA PHE A 28 -20.75 12.72 8.34
C PHE A 28 -21.56 11.47 7.99
N MET A 29 -21.53 10.49 8.90
CA MET A 29 -22.36 9.29 8.85
C MET A 29 -23.29 9.29 10.07
N GLY A 30 -24.56 9.61 9.86
CA GLY A 30 -25.54 9.70 10.95
C GLY A 30 -26.77 10.50 10.56
N CYS A 31 -27.59 10.84 11.55
CA CYS A 31 -28.76 11.70 11.37
C CYS A 31 -28.46 13.11 11.90
N LEU A 32 -28.66 14.14 11.06
CA LEU A 32 -28.70 15.55 11.48
C LEU A 32 -30.16 16.01 11.56
N LYS A 33 -30.53 16.69 12.64
CA LYS A 33 -31.86 17.26 12.83
C LYS A 33 -31.75 18.71 13.30
N ASP A 34 -32.74 19.52 12.94
CA ASP A 34 -32.88 20.91 13.39
C ASP A 34 -31.65 21.78 13.05
N VAL A 35 -31.09 21.62 11.84
CA VAL A 35 -29.94 22.40 11.37
C VAL A 35 -30.40 23.82 11.06
N VAL A 36 -29.99 24.76 11.91
CA VAL A 36 -30.36 26.17 11.85
C VAL A 36 -29.11 27.04 11.87
N TYR A 37 -28.99 27.95 10.91
CA TYR A 37 -28.00 29.01 10.91
C TYR A 37 -28.69 30.35 11.20
N LYS A 38 -28.20 31.11 12.18
CA LYS A 38 -28.77 32.41 12.55
C LYS A 38 -27.64 33.43 12.73
N ASN A 39 -27.82 34.60 12.14
CA ASN A 39 -27.02 35.79 12.44
C ASN A 39 -27.93 36.95 12.89
N ASN A 40 -27.40 38.17 12.94
CA ASN A 40 -28.16 39.33 13.39
C ASN A 40 -29.28 39.74 12.42
N ASP A 41 -29.15 39.40 11.14
CA ASP A 41 -30.04 39.87 10.07
C ASP A 41 -31.07 38.82 9.66
N PHE A 42 -30.74 37.53 9.78
CA PHE A 42 -31.60 36.45 9.31
C PHE A 42 -31.42 35.13 10.07
N LYS A 43 -32.41 34.24 9.90
CA LYS A 43 -32.42 32.86 10.39
C LYS A 43 -32.75 31.93 9.21
N LEU A 44 -31.86 30.98 8.91
CA LEU A 44 -32.06 29.92 7.93
C LEU A 44 -32.30 28.60 8.64
N GLU A 45 -33.46 28.01 8.43
CA GLU A 45 -33.80 26.66 8.90
C GLU A 45 -33.46 25.65 7.79
N LEU A 46 -32.17 25.34 7.67
CA LEU A 46 -31.61 24.61 6.54
C LEU A 46 -32.22 23.21 6.38
N SER A 47 -32.49 22.50 7.49
CA SER A 47 -33.20 21.22 7.43
C SER A 47 -34.62 21.34 6.83
N ARG A 48 -35.35 22.41 7.15
CA ARG A 48 -36.71 22.65 6.63
C ARG A 48 -36.66 23.04 5.15
N LEU A 49 -35.78 23.97 4.80
CA LEU A 49 -35.59 24.42 3.42
C LEU A 49 -35.18 23.27 2.49
N ALA A 50 -34.38 22.32 2.98
CA ALA A 50 -33.99 21.13 2.21
C ALA A 50 -35.18 20.20 1.91
N ILE A 51 -36.07 19.97 2.90
CA ILE A 51 -37.31 19.19 2.72
C ILE A 51 -38.24 19.88 1.73
N GLU A 52 -38.36 21.20 1.82
CA GLU A 52 -39.20 22.01 0.94
C GLU A 52 -38.62 22.22 -0.47
N ARG A 53 -37.39 21.73 -0.73
CA ARG A 53 -36.67 21.88 -1.99
C ARG A 53 -36.56 23.34 -2.43
N ASP A 54 -36.16 24.21 -1.51
CA ASP A 54 -35.91 25.62 -1.82
C ASP A 54 -34.95 25.74 -3.03
N PRO A 55 -35.22 26.64 -4.01
CA PRO A 55 -34.41 26.77 -5.22
C PRO A 55 -32.92 27.05 -4.99
N LYS A 56 -32.54 27.55 -3.80
CA LYS A 56 -31.15 27.83 -3.42
C LYS A 56 -30.44 26.63 -2.79
N ILE A 57 -31.15 25.53 -2.56
CA ILE A 57 -30.58 24.31 -1.98
C ILE A 57 -30.37 23.26 -3.07
N SER A 58 -29.14 22.77 -3.15
CA SER A 58 -28.78 21.60 -3.93
C SER A 58 -28.62 20.38 -3.00
N LEU A 59 -29.22 19.26 -3.40
CA LEU A 59 -29.05 17.97 -2.74
C LEU A 59 -28.14 17.11 -3.61
N ASN A 60 -27.15 16.47 -2.99
CA ASN A 60 -26.25 15.54 -3.67
C ASN A 60 -26.48 14.11 -3.13
N GLY A 61 -26.74 13.17 -4.04
CA GLY A 61 -27.10 11.79 -3.69
C GLY A 61 -28.55 11.61 -3.22
N ASP A 62 -28.86 10.41 -2.74
CA ASP A 62 -30.20 10.00 -2.32
C ASP A 62 -30.48 10.35 -0.85
N LEU A 63 -30.48 11.65 -0.54
CA LEU A 63 -30.74 12.12 0.82
C LEU A 63 -32.17 11.78 1.28
N VAL A 64 -32.29 11.02 2.36
CA VAL A 64 -33.58 10.62 2.95
C VAL A 64 -33.92 11.51 4.15
N PHE A 65 -35.16 12.03 4.19
CA PHE A 65 -35.64 12.93 5.26
C PHE A 65 -36.30 12.19 6.43
N ARG A 66 -35.65 11.13 6.90
CA ARG A 66 -35.99 10.41 8.15
C ARG A 66 -34.68 9.86 8.74
N CYS A 67 -34.65 9.65 10.05
CA CYS A 67 -33.48 9.01 10.64
C CYS A 67 -33.56 7.51 10.41
N GLU A 68 -32.64 7.00 9.59
CA GLU A 68 -32.42 5.57 9.38
C GLU A 68 -31.18 5.13 10.14
N ASP A 69 -31.14 3.87 10.54
CA ASP A 69 -29.93 3.31 11.14
C ASP A 69 -28.81 3.33 10.11
N VAL A 70 -27.73 4.03 10.44
CA VAL A 70 -26.52 4.05 9.61
C VAL A 70 -25.75 2.79 9.92
N ALA A 71 -25.57 1.92 8.91
CA ALA A 71 -24.84 0.68 9.09
C ALA A 71 -23.45 0.97 9.66
N ALA A 72 -23.11 0.33 10.78
CA ALA A 72 -21.73 0.29 11.23
C ALA A 72 -20.90 -0.33 10.09
N LEU A 73 -19.83 0.33 9.66
CA LEU A 73 -18.93 -0.21 8.67
C LEU A 73 -18.11 -1.32 9.34
N ASP A 74 -18.66 -2.53 9.29
CA ASP A 74 -18.05 -3.69 9.92
C ASP A 74 -16.63 -3.92 9.39
N PRO A 75 -15.68 -4.26 10.28
CA PRO A 75 -14.31 -4.53 9.87
C PRO A 75 -14.22 -5.83 9.05
N VAL A 76 -13.23 -5.88 8.17
CA VAL A 76 -12.80 -7.12 7.50
C VAL A 76 -11.44 -7.56 8.04
N THR A 77 -11.13 -8.85 7.95
CA THR A 77 -9.80 -9.41 8.21
C THR A 77 -9.25 -10.03 6.94
N PHE A 78 -8.03 -9.67 6.58
CA PHE A 78 -7.20 -10.37 5.59
C PHE A 78 -6.44 -11.48 6.31
N GLU A 79 -6.69 -12.73 5.94
CA GLU A 79 -6.20 -13.93 6.62
C GLU A 79 -4.90 -14.46 6.01
N SER A 80 -4.61 -14.11 4.75
CA SER A 80 -3.39 -14.51 4.05
C SER A 80 -2.78 -13.35 3.23
N PRO A 81 -1.47 -13.37 2.94
CA PRO A 81 -0.80 -12.31 2.18
C PRO A 81 -1.30 -12.19 0.74
N GLU A 82 -1.93 -13.22 0.19
CA GLU A 82 -2.50 -13.22 -1.17
C GLU A 82 -3.90 -12.61 -1.20
N SER A 83 -4.52 -12.40 -0.04
CA SER A 83 -5.88 -11.85 0.08
C SER A 83 -5.89 -10.37 -0.31
N PHE A 84 -6.86 -9.97 -1.14
CA PHE A 84 -7.04 -8.57 -1.52
C PHE A 84 -8.51 -8.23 -1.81
N ILE A 85 -8.80 -6.93 -1.79
CA ILE A 85 -10.06 -6.36 -2.28
C ILE A 85 -9.71 -5.32 -3.34
N ALA A 86 -10.33 -5.41 -4.52
CA ALA A 86 -10.27 -4.36 -5.52
C ALA A 86 -11.29 -3.26 -5.19
N LEU A 87 -10.81 -2.03 -5.02
CA LEU A 87 -11.61 -0.84 -4.77
C LEU A 87 -11.84 -0.08 -6.08
N PRO A 88 -12.96 0.65 -6.21
CA PRO A 88 -13.18 1.52 -7.36
C PRO A 88 -12.01 2.49 -7.56
N LYS A 89 -11.63 2.70 -8.82
CA LYS A 89 -10.61 3.67 -9.23
C LYS A 89 -10.71 5.00 -8.46
N TRP A 90 -9.59 5.42 -7.89
CA TRP A 90 -9.48 6.71 -7.21
C TRP A 90 -9.22 7.82 -8.22
N ASN A 91 -10.27 8.60 -8.52
CA ASN A 91 -10.23 9.69 -9.50
C ASN A 91 -9.67 10.99 -8.90
N THR A 92 -8.54 10.90 -8.20
CA THR A 92 -7.84 12.09 -7.69
C THR A 92 -7.12 12.82 -8.82
N LYS A 93 -7.02 14.15 -8.73
CA LYS A 93 -6.26 14.99 -9.68
C LYS A 93 -5.29 15.88 -8.93
N LYS A 94 -5.72 17.05 -8.47
CA LYS A 94 -4.91 17.95 -7.65
C LYS A 94 -5.11 17.71 -6.16
N THR A 95 -6.34 17.47 -5.72
CA THR A 95 -6.65 17.17 -4.33
C THR A 95 -7.06 15.73 -4.16
N GLY A 96 -6.86 15.19 -2.96
CA GLY A 96 -7.32 13.85 -2.62
C GLY A 96 -7.13 13.54 -1.14
N SER A 97 -8.02 12.72 -0.61
CA SER A 97 -7.92 12.22 0.77
C SER A 97 -8.25 10.73 0.87
N ILE A 98 -7.56 10.04 1.78
CA ILE A 98 -7.85 8.65 2.13
C ILE A 98 -7.73 8.53 3.65
N SER A 99 -8.75 7.99 4.31
CA SER A 99 -8.65 7.64 5.73
C SER A 99 -9.14 6.22 5.96
N PHE A 100 -8.52 5.49 6.89
CA PHE A 100 -8.92 4.15 7.30
C PHE A 100 -8.29 3.78 8.63
N ASP A 101 -8.88 2.78 9.28
CA ASP A 101 -8.30 2.13 10.45
C ASP A 101 -7.73 0.77 10.03
N PHE A 102 -6.52 0.45 10.48
CA PHE A 102 -5.96 -0.89 10.35
C PHE A 102 -5.47 -1.44 11.69
N ARG A 103 -5.32 -2.76 11.78
CA ARG A 103 -4.87 -3.45 13.00
C ARG A 103 -4.15 -4.74 12.64
N THR A 104 -2.88 -4.88 13.03
CA THR A 104 -2.09 -6.09 12.80
C THR A 104 -0.97 -6.26 13.81
N THR A 105 -0.40 -7.47 13.89
CA THR A 105 0.89 -7.76 14.53
C THR A 105 1.99 -8.09 13.51
N GLU A 106 1.65 -8.22 12.24
CA GLU A 106 2.58 -8.53 11.15
C GLU A 106 3.51 -7.33 10.91
N PRO A 107 4.82 -7.54 10.74
CA PRO A 107 5.78 -6.45 10.58
C PRO A 107 5.75 -5.83 9.17
N SER A 108 5.33 -6.59 8.16
CA SER A 108 5.36 -6.15 6.76
C SER A 108 4.05 -6.49 6.07
N GLY A 109 3.62 -5.63 5.14
CA GLY A 109 2.37 -5.83 4.41
C GLY A 109 1.99 -4.63 3.54
N LEU A 110 1.61 -4.88 2.29
CA LEU A 110 1.07 -3.89 1.38
C LEU A 110 -0.38 -3.57 1.76
N LEU A 111 -0.64 -2.33 2.20
CA LEU A 111 -1.97 -1.90 2.62
C LEU A 111 -2.81 -1.40 1.44
N LEU A 112 -2.28 -0.42 0.69
CA LEU A 112 -2.96 0.18 -0.45
C LEU A 112 -1.99 0.29 -1.62
N PHE A 113 -2.48 0.05 -2.83
CA PHE A 113 -1.71 0.24 -4.06
C PHE A 113 -2.59 0.61 -5.24
N SER A 114 -2.15 1.57 -6.05
CA SER A 114 -2.74 1.91 -7.35
C SER A 114 -1.68 2.57 -8.22
N HIS A 115 -1.79 2.38 -9.54
CA HIS A 115 -0.88 2.98 -10.51
C HIS A 115 -1.63 3.63 -11.68
N GLY A 116 -0.95 4.57 -12.33
CA GLY A 116 -1.35 5.23 -13.56
C GLY A 116 -1.03 4.40 -14.79
N ARG A 117 -1.34 4.96 -15.95
CA ARG A 117 -0.92 4.37 -17.23
C ARG A 117 0.59 4.53 -17.40
N THR A 118 1.21 3.55 -18.03
CA THR A 118 2.55 3.73 -18.56
C THR A 118 2.52 4.78 -19.66
N GLN A 119 3.39 5.79 -19.61
CA GLN A 119 3.54 6.74 -20.71
C GLN A 119 3.88 5.98 -22.01
N GLY A 120 3.13 6.29 -23.07
CA GLY A 120 3.22 5.57 -24.34
C GLY A 120 4.59 5.75 -25.03
N PRO A 121 4.90 4.92 -26.05
CA PRO A 121 6.20 4.91 -26.73
C PRO A 121 6.60 6.23 -27.41
N LYS A 122 5.68 7.19 -27.58
CA LYS A 122 5.97 8.51 -28.16
C LYS A 122 6.65 9.50 -27.21
N GLU A 123 6.59 9.26 -25.89
CA GLU A 123 7.23 10.10 -24.87
C GLU A 123 8.41 9.38 -24.19
N GLN A 124 8.66 8.11 -24.55
CA GLN A 124 9.78 7.32 -24.09
C GLN A 124 11.08 7.84 -24.70
N LYS A 125 11.90 8.51 -23.88
CA LYS A 125 13.32 8.69 -24.20
C LYS A 125 14.02 7.32 -24.08
N PRO A 126 14.89 6.92 -25.03
CA PRO A 126 15.64 5.68 -24.92
C PRO A 126 16.43 5.65 -23.59
N GLY A 127 16.30 4.58 -22.81
CA GLY A 127 17.01 4.40 -21.54
C GLY A 127 16.32 4.93 -20.28
N ARG A 128 15.01 5.23 -20.33
CA ARG A 128 14.20 5.54 -19.13
C ARG A 128 13.23 4.41 -18.83
N ASP A 129 13.22 3.95 -17.57
CA ASP A 129 12.29 2.93 -17.07
C ASP A 129 10.82 3.33 -17.34
N MET A 130 9.94 2.34 -17.47
CA MET A 130 8.48 2.55 -17.52
C MET A 130 8.03 3.25 -16.23
N LYS A 131 7.89 4.57 -16.28
CA LYS A 131 7.37 5.37 -15.17
C LYS A 131 5.89 5.62 -15.38
N SER A 132 5.08 5.16 -14.43
CA SER A 132 3.69 5.52 -14.25
C SER A 132 3.56 6.22 -12.91
N ASP A 133 2.62 7.16 -12.81
CA ASP A 133 2.19 7.67 -11.52
C ASP A 133 1.76 6.50 -10.62
N TYR A 134 1.95 6.61 -9.31
CA TYR A 134 1.46 5.59 -8.40
C TYR A 134 1.26 6.14 -7.00
N PHE A 135 0.47 5.40 -6.23
CA PHE A 135 0.26 5.62 -4.82
C PHE A 135 0.32 4.28 -4.09
N ALA A 136 1.05 4.25 -2.98
CA ALA A 136 1.09 3.08 -2.11
C ALA A 136 1.15 3.47 -0.63
N MET A 137 0.61 2.60 0.21
CA MET A 137 0.90 2.56 1.63
C MET A 137 1.37 1.16 1.98
N GLU A 138 2.51 1.04 2.67
CA GLU A 138 3.08 -0.25 3.07
C GLU A 138 3.57 -0.23 4.52
N LEU A 139 3.49 -1.38 5.16
CA LEU A 139 4.18 -1.67 6.41
C LEU A 139 5.53 -2.34 6.10
N LEU A 140 6.58 -1.85 6.76
CA LEU A 140 7.92 -2.44 6.73
C LEU A 140 8.51 -2.40 8.14
N ASP A 141 8.91 -3.56 8.67
CA ASP A 141 9.45 -3.73 10.02
C ASP A 141 8.58 -3.13 11.15
N GLY A 142 7.28 -3.05 10.92
CA GLY A 142 6.26 -2.50 11.80
C GLY A 142 6.06 -0.99 11.65
N PHE A 143 6.75 -0.32 10.72
CA PHE A 143 6.56 1.10 10.44
C PHE A 143 5.69 1.30 9.20
N LEU A 144 4.79 2.29 9.25
CA LEU A 144 3.97 2.69 8.10
C LEU A 144 4.72 3.68 7.21
N TYR A 145 4.75 3.38 5.91
CA TYR A 145 5.31 4.21 4.86
C TYR A 145 4.23 4.64 3.87
N LEU A 146 4.31 5.91 3.45
CA LEU A 146 3.58 6.47 2.32
C LEU A 146 4.53 6.56 1.13
N LEU A 147 4.10 6.07 -0.04
CA LEU A 147 4.82 6.21 -1.29
C LEU A 147 3.94 6.80 -2.37
N MET A 148 4.50 7.70 -3.17
CA MET A 148 3.77 8.32 -4.28
C MET A 148 4.75 8.86 -5.32
N ASP A 149 4.45 8.64 -6.60
CA ASP A 149 5.08 9.35 -7.72
C ASP A 149 3.98 9.99 -8.57
N MET A 150 4.16 11.27 -8.89
CA MET A 150 3.25 12.08 -9.72
C MET A 150 3.87 12.42 -11.09
N GLY A 151 4.99 11.78 -11.44
CA GLY A 151 5.73 11.98 -12.69
C GLY A 151 7.04 12.75 -12.53
N SER A 152 7.34 13.29 -11.35
CA SER A 152 8.60 13.99 -11.02
C SER A 152 9.51 13.21 -10.06
N GLY A 153 9.25 11.92 -9.87
CA GLY A 153 10.04 11.04 -9.02
C GLY A 153 9.33 10.74 -7.71
N SER A 154 9.54 9.52 -7.22
CA SER A 154 8.90 8.99 -6.03
C SER A 154 9.30 9.74 -4.75
N ILE A 155 8.34 9.84 -3.84
CA ILE A 155 8.59 10.08 -2.41
C ILE A 155 8.35 8.79 -1.63
N LYS A 156 9.21 8.49 -0.65
CA LYS A 156 9.02 7.40 0.32
C LYS A 156 9.14 7.96 1.73
N LEU A 157 8.00 8.15 2.39
CA LEU A 157 7.89 8.84 3.67
C LEU A 157 7.56 7.87 4.81
N LYS A 158 8.47 7.78 5.79
CA LYS A 158 8.18 7.09 7.05
C LYS A 158 7.26 7.96 7.91
N THR A 159 6.06 7.47 8.22
CA THR A 159 5.01 8.26 8.88
C THR A 159 5.29 8.58 10.35
N SER A 160 5.99 7.69 11.06
CA SER A 160 6.43 7.93 12.43
C SER A 160 7.60 7.03 12.81
N ASN A 161 8.31 7.39 13.90
CA ASN A 161 9.34 6.53 14.51
C ASN A 161 8.77 5.48 15.47
N LYS A 162 7.43 5.37 15.58
CA LYS A 162 6.78 4.35 16.39
C LYS A 162 6.30 3.22 15.47
N LYS A 163 6.48 1.98 15.90
CA LYS A 163 5.85 0.83 15.26
C LYS A 163 4.34 0.85 15.47
N VAL A 164 3.60 0.40 14.48
CA VAL A 164 2.12 0.42 14.41
C VAL A 164 1.54 -1.00 14.23
N ASN A 165 2.36 -2.02 14.42
CA ASN A 165 1.97 -3.43 14.42
C ASN A 165 1.87 -3.99 15.86
N ASP A 166 1.35 -3.20 16.80
CA ASP A 166 1.18 -3.60 18.20
C ASP A 166 -0.14 -4.38 18.44
N GLY A 167 -0.88 -4.66 17.37
CA GLY A 167 -2.17 -5.35 17.43
C GLY A 167 -3.27 -4.49 18.04
N GLU A 168 -3.15 -3.17 18.04
CA GLU A 168 -4.21 -2.21 18.36
C GLU A 168 -4.68 -1.47 17.09
N TRP A 169 -5.88 -0.90 17.13
CA TRP A 169 -6.39 -0.13 16.00
C TRP A 169 -5.56 1.15 15.80
N CYS A 170 -5.14 1.36 14.56
CA CYS A 170 -4.34 2.49 14.13
C CYS A 170 -5.11 3.27 13.07
N HIS A 171 -5.45 4.52 13.38
CA HIS A 171 -6.12 5.42 12.44
C HIS A 171 -5.09 6.12 11.55
N VAL A 172 -5.32 6.08 10.24
CA VAL A 172 -4.52 6.76 9.23
C VAL A 172 -5.41 7.74 8.47
N ASP A 173 -4.93 8.97 8.31
CA ASP A 173 -5.57 9.99 7.49
C ASP A 173 -4.51 10.63 6.58
N PHE A 174 -4.68 10.48 5.29
CA PHE A 174 -3.86 11.07 4.25
C PHE A 174 -4.66 12.13 3.52
N GLN A 175 -4.03 13.28 3.27
CA GLN A 175 -4.64 14.39 2.56
C GLN A 175 -3.57 15.17 1.79
N ARG A 176 -3.88 15.57 0.57
CA ARG A 176 -2.98 16.38 -0.26
C ARG A 176 -3.72 17.44 -1.08
N GLU A 177 -2.99 18.51 -1.36
CA GLU A 177 -3.31 19.54 -2.34
C GLU A 177 -2.07 19.80 -3.21
N GLY A 178 -2.12 19.33 -4.45
CA GLY A 178 -1.01 19.32 -5.39
C GLY A 178 0.15 18.51 -4.84
N ARG A 179 1.28 19.20 -4.64
CA ARG A 179 2.54 18.63 -4.12
C ARG A 179 2.64 18.61 -2.61
N LYS A 180 1.80 19.37 -1.92
CA LYS A 180 1.82 19.48 -0.47
C LYS A 180 0.73 18.61 0.12
N GLY A 181 0.99 18.07 1.29
CA GLY A 181 -0.01 17.31 2.00
C GLY A 181 0.42 17.00 3.41
N SER A 182 -0.38 16.18 4.07
CA SER A 182 -0.03 15.62 5.35
C SER A 182 -0.54 14.20 5.46
N ILE A 183 0.15 13.40 6.26
CA ILE A 183 -0.33 12.10 6.70
C ILE A 183 -0.34 12.08 8.23
N SER A 184 -1.46 11.67 8.79
CA SER A 184 -1.71 11.59 10.22
C SER A 184 -1.85 10.14 10.64
N VAL A 185 -1.14 9.78 11.71
CA VAL A 185 -1.23 8.44 12.32
C VAL A 185 -1.60 8.62 13.79
N ASN A 186 -2.77 8.12 14.19
CA ASN A 186 -3.33 8.32 15.53
C ASN A 186 -3.28 9.79 15.99
N SER A 187 -3.78 10.68 15.13
CA SER A 187 -3.82 12.15 15.31
C SER A 187 -2.47 12.88 15.27
N ARG A 188 -1.35 12.18 15.05
CA ARG A 188 -0.04 12.83 14.83
C ARG A 188 0.17 13.04 13.35
N SER A 189 -0.02 14.28 12.91
CA SER A 189 0.18 14.71 11.52
C SER A 189 1.63 15.04 11.23
N ILE A 190 2.14 14.55 10.10
CA ILE A 190 3.40 14.97 9.51
C ILE A 190 3.14 15.61 8.13
N PRO A 191 3.62 16.84 7.88
CA PRO A 191 3.51 17.43 6.56
C PRO A 191 4.54 16.81 5.61
N PHE A 192 4.23 16.81 4.32
CA PHE A 192 5.18 16.45 3.27
C PHE A 192 5.05 17.39 2.07
N ASN A 193 6.11 17.41 1.26
CA ASN A 193 6.13 18.08 -0.03
C ASN A 193 6.82 17.17 -1.04
N SER A 194 6.17 16.88 -2.15
CA SER A 194 6.75 16.07 -3.21
C SER A 194 7.81 16.82 -4.01
N ASN A 195 8.56 16.09 -4.82
CA ASN A 195 9.55 16.63 -5.74
C ASN A 195 8.97 17.72 -6.65
N GLU A 196 9.78 18.71 -7.02
CA GLU A 196 9.36 19.75 -7.96
C GLU A 196 8.96 19.15 -9.31
N GLY A 197 7.88 19.66 -9.89
CA GLY A 197 7.33 19.15 -11.14
C GLY A 197 5.82 19.01 -11.06
N SER A 198 5.31 17.82 -11.36
CA SER A 198 3.88 17.56 -11.44
C SER A 198 3.16 17.74 -10.10
N GLU A 199 1.92 18.24 -10.18
CA GLU A 199 1.00 18.37 -9.03
C GLU A 199 -0.19 17.40 -9.14
N ILE A 200 -0.26 16.65 -10.25
CA ILE A 200 -1.36 15.77 -10.59
C ILE A 200 -0.91 14.33 -10.35
N LEU A 201 -1.72 13.57 -9.64
CA LEU A 201 -1.56 12.13 -9.50
C LEU A 201 -2.61 11.46 -10.41
N ASP A 202 -2.19 10.97 -11.58
CA ASP A 202 -3.10 10.37 -12.56
C ASP A 202 -3.12 8.85 -12.48
N LEU A 203 -3.91 8.34 -11.54
CA LEU A 203 -4.13 6.91 -11.37
C LEU A 203 -5.11 6.40 -12.44
N ASP A 204 -4.90 5.17 -12.92
CA ASP A 204 -5.77 4.53 -13.90
C ASP A 204 -6.20 3.11 -13.54
N SER A 205 -5.39 2.39 -12.79
CA SER A 205 -5.76 1.07 -12.28
C SER A 205 -6.86 1.14 -11.23
N ASP A 206 -7.47 -0.01 -10.94
CA ASP A 206 -8.17 -0.20 -9.68
C ASP A 206 -7.22 0.04 -8.51
N MET A 207 -7.78 0.37 -7.35
CA MET A 207 -7.01 0.49 -6.12
C MET A 207 -7.13 -0.81 -5.33
N PHE A 208 -6.00 -1.41 -4.99
CA PHE A 208 -5.97 -2.67 -4.26
C PHE A 208 -5.76 -2.42 -2.78
N LEU A 209 -6.57 -3.09 -1.94
CA LEU A 209 -6.45 -3.12 -0.48
C LEU A 209 -6.02 -4.51 -0.03
N GLY A 210 -4.98 -4.56 0.81
CA GLY A 210 -4.53 -5.79 1.49
C GLY A 210 -3.49 -6.62 0.73
N GLY A 211 -3.50 -6.60 -0.60
CA GLY A 211 -2.60 -7.42 -1.41
C GLY A 211 -2.75 -7.12 -2.88
N LEU A 212 -2.15 -7.94 -3.74
CA LEU A 212 -2.25 -7.81 -5.20
C LEU A 212 -2.73 -9.14 -5.80
N PRO A 213 -3.44 -9.10 -6.94
CA PRO A 213 -3.78 -10.32 -7.68
C PRO A 213 -2.52 -11.08 -8.12
N GLU A 214 -2.62 -12.41 -8.14
CA GLU A 214 -1.54 -13.29 -8.60
C GLU A 214 -1.18 -13.02 -10.07
N THR A 215 -2.18 -12.79 -10.91
CA THR A 215 -2.00 -12.41 -12.31
C THR A 215 -1.68 -10.92 -12.40
N ARG A 216 -0.40 -10.61 -12.61
CA ARG A 216 0.14 -9.23 -12.68
C ARG A 216 0.26 -8.68 -14.10
N SER A 217 -0.44 -9.25 -15.08
CA SER A 217 -0.29 -8.90 -16.50
C SER A 217 -0.48 -7.40 -16.79
N ASP A 218 -1.38 -6.76 -16.03
CA ASP A 218 -1.76 -5.36 -16.23
C ASP A 218 -1.23 -4.43 -15.11
N LEU A 219 -0.44 -4.99 -14.17
CA LEU A 219 0.10 -4.23 -13.04
C LEU A 219 1.51 -3.72 -13.34
N VAL A 220 1.70 -2.42 -13.15
CA VAL A 220 3.03 -1.78 -13.19
C VAL A 220 3.50 -1.64 -11.76
N LEU A 221 4.47 -2.44 -11.33
CA LEU A 221 5.00 -2.41 -9.97
C LEU A 221 6.25 -1.51 -9.91
N PRO A 222 6.20 -0.37 -9.21
CA PRO A 222 7.36 0.48 -9.02
C PRO A 222 8.40 -0.20 -8.12
N PRO A 223 9.70 -0.08 -8.42
CA PRO A 223 10.76 -0.71 -7.64
C PRO A 223 10.83 -0.18 -6.20
N GLU A 224 10.33 1.04 -5.93
CA GLU A 224 10.35 1.63 -4.59
C GLU A 224 9.30 1.02 -3.64
N VAL A 225 8.27 0.34 -4.17
CA VAL A 225 7.22 -0.36 -3.38
C VAL A 225 7.68 -1.78 -3.08
N TRP A 226 8.51 -1.91 -2.05
CA TRP A 226 9.22 -3.15 -1.75
C TRP A 226 8.28 -4.31 -1.41
N THR A 227 7.22 -4.04 -0.65
CA THR A 227 6.26 -5.09 -0.24
C THR A 227 5.56 -5.74 -1.43
N ALA A 228 5.31 -5.01 -2.52
CA ALA A 228 4.68 -5.54 -3.73
C ALA A 228 5.59 -6.53 -4.48
N LEU A 229 6.88 -6.22 -4.59
CA LEU A 229 7.86 -7.06 -5.29
C LEU A 229 8.30 -8.26 -4.45
N LEU A 230 8.35 -8.10 -3.12
CA LEU A 230 8.66 -9.17 -2.16
C LEU A 230 7.43 -10.06 -1.84
N ASN A 231 6.26 -9.78 -2.41
CA ASN A 231 5.01 -10.49 -2.16
C ASN A 231 4.55 -10.46 -0.70
N TYR A 232 4.84 -9.37 0.01
CA TYR A 232 4.36 -9.12 1.36
C TYR A 232 3.00 -8.42 1.30
N GLY A 233 1.93 -9.17 1.09
CA GLY A 233 0.58 -8.66 1.31
C GLY A 233 0.25 -8.54 2.80
N TYR A 234 -0.65 -7.61 3.11
CA TYR A 234 -1.11 -7.33 4.46
C TYR A 234 -2.02 -8.44 4.99
N VAL A 235 -1.72 -8.87 6.21
CA VAL A 235 -2.57 -9.76 7.01
C VAL A 235 -2.93 -9.02 8.29
N GLY A 236 -4.22 -8.91 8.58
CA GLY A 236 -4.74 -8.04 9.64
C GLY A 236 -6.13 -7.50 9.32
N CYS A 237 -6.62 -6.60 10.17
CA CYS A 237 -7.94 -6.01 9.98
C CYS A 237 -7.90 -4.65 9.31
N VAL A 238 -8.96 -4.30 8.60
CA VAL A 238 -9.23 -2.95 8.07
C VAL A 238 -10.69 -2.58 8.29
N ARG A 239 -10.97 -1.31 8.58
CA ARG A 239 -12.33 -0.74 8.63
C ARG A 239 -12.32 0.75 8.33
N ASP A 240 -13.52 1.32 8.29
CA ASP A 240 -13.75 2.77 8.21
C ASP A 240 -12.98 3.43 7.06
N LEU A 241 -12.98 2.78 5.88
CA LEU A 241 -12.30 3.29 4.69
C LEU A 241 -13.10 4.44 4.07
N PHE A 242 -12.47 5.60 3.93
CA PHE A 242 -12.96 6.74 3.18
C PHE A 242 -11.99 7.10 2.07
N ILE A 243 -12.53 7.44 0.90
CA ILE A 243 -11.79 7.98 -0.24
C ILE A 243 -12.49 9.26 -0.69
N ASP A 244 -11.78 10.37 -0.67
CA ASP A 244 -12.28 11.73 -0.93
C ASP A 244 -13.54 12.03 -0.08
N GLY A 245 -13.47 11.70 1.20
CA GLY A 245 -14.56 11.86 2.17
C GLY A 245 -15.76 10.93 2.01
N LYS A 246 -15.79 10.04 0.99
CA LYS A 246 -16.86 9.06 0.78
C LYS A 246 -16.51 7.72 1.39
N SER A 247 -17.40 7.17 2.21
CA SER A 247 -17.21 5.85 2.81
C SER A 247 -17.24 4.75 1.75
N ARG A 248 -16.43 3.71 1.97
CA ARG A 248 -16.37 2.49 1.18
C ARG A 248 -16.66 1.29 2.08
N ASP A 249 -17.74 0.59 1.76
CA ASP A 249 -18.14 -0.64 2.45
C ASP A 249 -17.25 -1.81 1.99
N VAL A 250 -16.10 -1.95 2.64
CA VAL A 250 -15.10 -2.98 2.32
C VAL A 250 -15.65 -4.40 2.50
N ARG A 251 -16.55 -4.61 3.46
CA ARG A 251 -17.20 -5.90 3.70
C ARG A 251 -18.08 -6.27 2.51
N ARG A 252 -18.97 -5.36 2.10
CA ARG A 252 -19.83 -5.59 0.92
C ARG A 252 -19.02 -5.80 -0.35
N LEU A 253 -17.92 -5.06 -0.52
CA LEU A 253 -17.03 -5.25 -1.68
C LEU A 253 -16.39 -6.64 -1.68
N ALA A 254 -15.89 -7.12 -0.54
CA ALA A 254 -15.35 -8.47 -0.40
C ALA A 254 -16.41 -9.55 -0.69
N GLU A 255 -17.64 -9.37 -0.20
CA GLU A 255 -18.77 -10.29 -0.44
C GLU A 255 -19.13 -10.37 -1.94
N ILE A 256 -19.21 -9.21 -2.62
CA ILE A 256 -19.51 -9.16 -4.08
C ILE A 256 -18.39 -9.80 -4.90
N GLN A 257 -17.14 -9.59 -4.51
CA GLN A 257 -15.97 -10.12 -5.22
C GLN A 257 -15.67 -11.58 -4.89
N SER A 258 -16.31 -12.13 -3.84
CA SER A 258 -15.95 -13.43 -3.28
C SER A 258 -14.45 -13.54 -2.97
N SER A 259 -13.89 -12.48 -2.38
CA SER A 259 -12.45 -12.34 -2.11
C SER A 259 -11.93 -13.49 -1.23
N PRO A 260 -11.02 -14.35 -1.74
CA PRO A 260 -10.44 -15.43 -0.95
C PRO A 260 -9.63 -14.89 0.22
N GLY A 261 -9.73 -15.56 1.38
CA GLY A 261 -8.98 -15.19 2.59
C GLY A 261 -9.40 -13.86 3.23
N VAL A 262 -10.57 -13.33 2.89
CA VAL A 262 -11.15 -12.15 3.54
C VAL A 262 -12.39 -12.55 4.35
N SER A 263 -12.38 -12.33 5.66
CA SER A 263 -13.52 -12.57 6.56
C SER A 263 -14.17 -11.28 7.04
N SER A 264 -15.47 -11.36 7.37
CA SER A 264 -16.35 -10.21 7.65
C SER A 264 -16.38 -9.76 9.12
N PHE A 265 -15.36 -10.15 9.90
CA PHE A 265 -15.21 -9.75 11.29
C PHE A 265 -13.73 -9.56 11.62
N CYS A 266 -13.45 -8.77 12.66
CA CYS A 266 -12.09 -8.61 13.19
C CYS A 266 -12.05 -8.98 14.66
N THR A 267 -11.37 -10.08 14.96
CA THR A 267 -11.07 -10.48 16.34
C THR A 267 -9.58 -10.79 16.44
N ARG A 268 -8.94 -10.35 17.53
CA ARG A 268 -7.58 -10.74 17.85
C ARG A 268 -7.64 -11.98 18.72
N GLU A 269 -7.18 -13.11 18.21
CA GLU A 269 -7.04 -14.31 19.00
C GLU A 269 -5.87 -14.17 19.97
N LEU A 270 -6.07 -14.58 21.21
CA LEU A 270 -5.04 -14.54 22.25
C LEU A 270 -4.26 -15.86 22.35
N GLN A 271 -4.73 -16.91 21.67
CA GLN A 271 -4.06 -18.20 21.65
C GLN A 271 -2.81 -18.13 20.77
N LYS A 272 -1.66 -18.38 21.38
CA LYS A 272 -0.36 -18.47 20.70
C LYS A 272 -0.32 -19.69 19.78
N ARG A 273 -0.29 -19.46 18.47
CA ARG A 273 -0.36 -20.52 17.45
C ARG A 273 0.93 -21.34 17.40
N CYS A 274 2.07 -20.78 17.80
CA CYS A 274 3.34 -21.52 17.87
C CYS A 274 3.43 -22.52 19.03
N SER A 275 2.52 -22.45 20.01
CA SER A 275 2.55 -23.36 21.18
C SER A 275 2.28 -24.82 20.81
N SER A 276 1.61 -25.07 19.68
CA SER A 276 1.41 -26.42 19.15
C SER A 276 2.61 -26.95 18.35
N THR A 277 3.72 -26.21 18.32
CA THR A 277 4.94 -26.54 17.56
C THR A 277 4.64 -26.98 16.12
N PRO A 278 3.98 -26.13 15.31
CA PRO A 278 3.50 -26.52 13.99
C PRO A 278 4.61 -26.69 12.95
N CYS A 279 5.77 -26.05 13.15
CA CYS A 279 6.90 -26.10 12.23
C CYS A 279 7.73 -27.37 12.45
N GLY A 280 7.81 -28.21 11.42
CA GLY A 280 8.62 -29.42 11.40
C GLY A 280 10.11 -29.13 11.21
N ASN A 281 10.92 -30.19 11.31
CA ASN A 281 12.32 -30.22 10.87
C ASN A 281 13.23 -29.08 11.38
N GLY A 282 12.95 -28.59 12.59
CA GLY A 282 13.73 -27.53 13.22
C GLY A 282 13.45 -26.12 12.70
N GLY A 283 12.35 -25.93 11.96
CA GLY A 283 11.89 -24.60 11.53
C GLY A 283 11.52 -23.70 12.71
N LEU A 284 11.83 -22.41 12.59
CA LEU A 284 11.52 -21.43 13.64
C LEU A 284 10.08 -20.94 13.46
N CYS A 285 9.24 -21.18 14.46
CA CYS A 285 7.88 -20.66 14.48
C CYS A 285 7.82 -19.20 14.95
N LYS A 286 7.18 -18.34 14.17
CA LYS A 286 6.89 -16.94 14.49
C LYS A 286 5.38 -16.74 14.61
N GLU A 287 4.93 -15.97 15.59
CA GLU A 287 3.52 -15.60 15.74
C GLU A 287 3.16 -14.50 14.72
N GLY A 288 2.05 -14.68 14.01
CA GLY A 288 1.47 -13.71 13.08
C GLY A 288 0.09 -13.25 13.55
N TRP A 289 -0.65 -12.57 12.67
CA TRP A 289 -2.04 -12.19 12.99
C TRP A 289 -2.98 -13.40 12.85
N ASN A 290 -3.45 -13.95 13.97
CA ASN A 290 -4.30 -15.16 14.06
C ASN A 290 -3.74 -16.42 13.36
N ARG A 291 -2.46 -16.42 13.00
CA ARG A 291 -1.75 -17.49 12.30
C ARG A 291 -0.34 -17.69 12.87
N TYR A 292 0.29 -18.80 12.53
CA TYR A 292 1.72 -19.01 12.73
C TYR A 292 2.45 -18.90 11.38
N ILE A 293 3.74 -18.59 11.41
CA ILE A 293 4.61 -18.52 10.24
C ILE A 293 5.84 -19.38 10.54
N CYS A 294 6.15 -20.32 9.65
CA CYS A 294 7.34 -21.16 9.77
C CYS A 294 8.49 -20.60 8.94
N ASP A 295 9.58 -20.25 9.60
CA ASP A 295 10.84 -19.91 8.95
C ASP A 295 11.66 -21.21 8.76
N CYS A 296 11.59 -21.75 7.55
CA CYS A 296 12.28 -22.97 7.17
C CYS A 296 13.71 -22.71 6.67
N THR A 297 14.18 -21.46 6.70
CA THR A 297 15.51 -21.09 6.21
C THR A 297 16.59 -21.85 6.99
N GLY A 298 17.51 -22.49 6.28
CA GLY A 298 18.59 -23.25 6.92
C GLY A 298 18.21 -24.64 7.44
N THR A 299 16.95 -25.06 7.31
CA THR A 299 16.50 -26.41 7.74
C THR A 299 16.74 -27.48 6.68
N GLY A 300 16.66 -27.11 5.40
CA GLY A 300 16.72 -28.07 4.28
C GLY A 300 15.34 -28.60 3.90
N TYR A 301 14.31 -27.97 4.44
CA TYR A 301 12.92 -28.23 4.14
C TYR A 301 12.23 -26.93 3.71
N LEU A 302 11.11 -27.07 3.01
CA LEU A 302 10.22 -26.03 2.50
C LEU A 302 8.77 -26.42 2.78
N GLY A 303 7.83 -25.59 2.34
CA GLY A 303 6.40 -25.75 2.64
C GLY A 303 5.97 -24.90 3.84
N SER A 304 4.66 -24.78 4.04
CA SER A 304 4.09 -23.90 5.07
C SER A 304 4.45 -24.34 6.49
N ASN A 305 4.81 -25.61 6.68
CA ASN A 305 5.15 -26.22 7.96
C ASN A 305 6.56 -26.86 7.93
N CYS A 306 7.41 -26.53 6.95
CA CYS A 306 8.73 -27.12 6.75
C CYS A 306 8.69 -28.66 6.60
N GLU A 307 7.66 -29.18 5.95
CA GLU A 307 7.37 -30.61 5.82
C GLU A 307 7.90 -31.24 4.52
N ILE A 308 8.24 -30.41 3.53
CA ILE A 308 8.69 -30.86 2.21
C ILE A 308 10.22 -30.79 2.17
N GLU A 309 10.89 -31.90 1.88
CA GLU A 309 12.35 -31.91 1.73
C GLU A 309 12.80 -31.06 0.53
N ALA A 310 13.79 -30.19 0.72
CA ALA A 310 14.27 -29.31 -0.34
C ALA A 310 15.17 -30.04 -1.33
N THR A 311 14.95 -29.81 -2.62
CA THR A 311 15.75 -30.42 -3.70
C THR A 311 17.21 -29.97 -3.64
N VAL A 312 18.12 -30.94 -3.70
CA VAL A 312 19.57 -30.70 -3.77
C VAL A 312 20.06 -30.73 -5.21
N LEU A 313 20.87 -29.72 -5.58
CA LEU A 313 21.52 -29.65 -6.88
C LEU A 313 23.03 -29.88 -6.72
N SER A 314 23.59 -30.81 -7.50
CA SER A 314 25.02 -31.12 -7.50
C SER A 314 25.70 -30.48 -8.70
N TYR A 315 26.88 -29.89 -8.49
CA TYR A 315 27.64 -29.19 -9.52
C TYR A 315 29.08 -29.69 -9.55
N ASP A 316 29.58 -30.05 -10.74
CA ASP A 316 30.94 -30.57 -10.96
C ASP A 316 31.91 -29.56 -11.60
N SER A 317 31.54 -28.27 -11.57
CA SER A 317 32.17 -27.12 -12.25
C SER A 317 31.94 -26.96 -13.75
N SER A 318 31.32 -27.93 -14.43
CA SER A 318 30.89 -27.79 -15.84
C SER A 318 29.39 -27.50 -15.99
N MET A 319 28.64 -27.66 -14.90
CA MET A 319 27.18 -27.51 -14.85
C MET A 319 26.75 -26.11 -14.42
N TYR A 320 25.58 -25.69 -14.90
CA TYR A 320 24.90 -24.49 -14.44
C TYR A 320 23.39 -24.68 -14.47
N LEU A 321 22.68 -24.00 -13.56
CA LEU A 321 21.24 -23.82 -13.62
C LEU A 321 20.96 -22.37 -13.97
N LYS A 322 20.17 -22.14 -15.02
CA LYS A 322 19.79 -20.79 -15.46
C LYS A 322 18.28 -20.67 -15.44
N ILE A 323 17.78 -19.68 -14.71
CA ILE A 323 16.36 -19.32 -14.67
C ILE A 323 16.16 -18.12 -15.60
N LEU A 324 15.19 -18.23 -16.50
CA LEU A 324 14.75 -17.08 -17.30
C LEU A 324 13.62 -16.39 -16.53
N ILE A 325 13.87 -15.17 -16.08
CA ILE A 325 12.84 -14.34 -15.45
C ILE A 325 11.97 -13.74 -16.57
N PRO A 326 10.64 -13.87 -16.51
CA PRO A 326 9.76 -13.27 -17.51
C PRO A 326 9.77 -11.73 -17.36
N GLY A 327 10.14 -11.05 -18.45
CA GLY A 327 10.24 -9.59 -18.47
C GLY A 327 11.53 -9.04 -17.84
N THR A 328 11.76 -7.74 -17.99
CA THR A 328 12.80 -7.00 -17.27
C THR A 328 12.29 -6.64 -15.89
N MET A 329 12.90 -7.19 -14.84
CA MET A 329 12.57 -6.83 -13.46
C MET A 329 13.56 -5.80 -12.94
N HIS A 330 13.02 -4.74 -12.32
CA HIS A 330 13.78 -3.73 -11.60
C HIS A 330 13.32 -3.79 -10.14
N THR A 331 14.26 -3.98 -9.21
CA THR A 331 14.00 -4.17 -7.78
C THR A 331 14.95 -3.28 -6.97
N GLU A 332 14.43 -2.65 -5.90
CA GLU A 332 15.27 -1.97 -4.90
C GLU A 332 15.46 -2.79 -3.61
N ALA A 333 14.71 -3.89 -3.48
CA ALA A 333 14.79 -4.81 -2.35
C ALA A 333 14.68 -6.26 -2.85
N GLU A 334 15.47 -7.13 -2.24
CA GLU A 334 15.60 -8.55 -2.59
C GLU A 334 15.69 -9.35 -1.29
N ASP A 335 15.04 -10.51 -1.23
CA ASP A 335 15.24 -11.50 -0.17
C ASP A 335 15.81 -12.79 -0.78
N VAL A 336 17.06 -13.10 -0.42
CA VAL A 336 17.84 -14.17 -1.04
C VAL A 336 18.41 -15.08 0.04
N ALA A 337 17.92 -16.32 0.05
CA ALA A 337 18.41 -17.36 0.94
C ALA A 337 18.83 -18.61 0.15
N LEU A 338 20.00 -19.16 0.48
CA LEU A 338 20.49 -20.41 -0.09
C LEU A 338 21.31 -21.19 0.94
N ARG A 339 21.42 -22.51 0.73
CA ARG A 339 22.33 -23.38 1.47
C ARG A 339 23.33 -23.97 0.50
N PHE A 340 24.59 -24.08 0.90
CA PHE A 340 25.64 -24.67 0.08
C PHE A 340 26.61 -25.45 0.94
N MET A 341 27.33 -26.36 0.28
CA MET A 341 28.48 -27.07 0.84
C MET A 341 29.55 -27.14 -0.25
N SER A 342 30.78 -26.77 0.08
CA SER A 342 31.91 -26.83 -0.85
C SER A 342 33.22 -27.05 -0.11
N GLN A 343 34.10 -27.86 -0.70
CA GLN A 343 35.49 -27.99 -0.24
C GLN A 343 36.40 -26.91 -0.86
N ARG A 344 35.92 -26.18 -1.88
CA ARG A 344 36.70 -25.14 -2.57
C ARG A 344 36.57 -23.81 -1.83
N ALA A 345 37.68 -23.09 -1.72
CA ALA A 345 37.73 -21.74 -1.16
C ALA A 345 37.18 -20.66 -2.11
N TYR A 346 36.94 -21.01 -3.38
CA TYR A 346 36.47 -20.10 -4.43
C TYR A 346 35.36 -20.73 -5.27
N GLY A 347 34.39 -19.93 -5.69
CA GLY A 347 33.32 -20.35 -6.59
C GLY A 347 32.09 -19.45 -6.54
N LEU A 348 31.40 -19.33 -7.68
CA LEU A 348 30.12 -18.62 -7.76
C LEU A 348 29.02 -19.43 -7.06
N LEU A 349 28.17 -18.77 -6.25
CA LEU A 349 26.98 -19.37 -5.64
C LEU A 349 25.73 -18.98 -6.42
N MET A 350 25.54 -17.68 -6.65
CA MET A 350 24.49 -17.15 -7.52
C MET A 350 24.87 -15.78 -8.08
N ALA A 351 24.25 -15.40 -9.18
CA ALA A 351 24.31 -14.04 -9.71
C ALA A 351 23.02 -13.71 -10.45
N THR A 352 22.51 -12.48 -10.27
CA THR A 352 21.61 -11.86 -11.24
C THR A 352 22.45 -11.24 -12.36
N THR A 353 21.94 -11.27 -13.60
CA THR A 353 22.64 -10.72 -14.77
C THR A 353 21.66 -9.99 -15.68
N SER A 354 22.04 -8.81 -16.15
CA SER A 354 21.33 -8.08 -17.19
C SER A 354 21.90 -8.37 -18.59
N LYS A 355 21.06 -8.33 -19.62
CA LYS A 355 21.52 -8.36 -21.02
C LYS A 355 22.05 -7.00 -21.49
N GLU A 356 21.66 -5.94 -20.78
CA GLU A 356 21.82 -4.54 -21.23
C GLU A 356 22.84 -3.77 -20.37
N SER A 357 23.14 -4.27 -19.17
CA SER A 357 24.04 -3.63 -18.22
C SER A 357 24.97 -4.64 -17.53
N ALA A 358 25.97 -4.12 -16.82
CA ALA A 358 26.86 -4.91 -15.98
C ALA A 358 26.30 -5.12 -14.56
N ASP A 359 25.01 -4.84 -14.36
CA ASP A 359 24.38 -4.88 -13.05
C ASP A 359 24.27 -6.31 -12.54
N THR A 360 24.59 -6.50 -11.27
CA THR A 360 24.56 -7.82 -10.65
C THR A 360 24.42 -7.73 -9.13
N LEU A 361 23.60 -8.61 -8.59
CA LEU A 361 23.64 -9.06 -7.20
C LEU A 361 24.26 -10.45 -7.22
N ARG A 362 25.47 -10.58 -6.68
CA ARG A 362 26.28 -11.81 -6.73
C ARG A 362 26.71 -12.26 -5.35
N LEU A 363 26.52 -13.56 -5.09
CA LEU A 363 27.09 -14.27 -3.94
C LEU A 363 28.16 -15.23 -4.43
N GLU A 364 29.36 -15.14 -3.83
CA GLU A 364 30.50 -15.98 -4.20
C GLU A 364 31.35 -16.35 -2.97
N LEU A 365 32.08 -17.47 -3.09
CA LEU A 365 33.17 -17.82 -2.18
C LEU A 365 34.45 -17.11 -2.64
N ASP A 366 35.08 -16.37 -1.72
CA ASP A 366 36.32 -15.63 -1.94
C ASP A 366 37.28 -15.86 -0.76
N GLY A 367 38.20 -16.81 -0.94
CA GLY A 367 39.15 -17.22 0.10
C GLY A 367 38.47 -17.88 1.30
N GLY A 368 37.45 -18.71 1.06
CA GLY A 368 36.70 -19.43 2.10
C GLY A 368 35.66 -18.59 2.85
N ARG A 369 35.48 -17.32 2.45
CA ARG A 369 34.45 -16.42 2.98
C ARG A 369 33.35 -16.23 1.95
N ILE A 370 32.13 -15.96 2.42
CA ILE A 370 31.04 -15.52 1.54
C ILE A 370 31.24 -14.02 1.26
N LYS A 371 31.15 -13.65 -0.01
CA LYS A 371 31.21 -12.27 -0.49
C LYS A 371 29.94 -11.94 -1.24
N LEU A 372 29.25 -10.90 -0.79
CA LEU A 372 28.16 -10.25 -1.51
C LEU A 372 28.73 -9.10 -2.33
N THR A 373 28.41 -9.07 -3.62
CA THR A 373 28.72 -7.95 -4.52
C THR A 373 27.41 -7.44 -5.11
N VAL A 374 27.13 -6.15 -4.89
CA VAL A 374 26.07 -5.43 -5.58
C VAL A 374 26.74 -4.40 -6.49
N ASN A 375 26.55 -4.54 -7.79
CA ASN A 375 27.03 -3.60 -8.80
C ASN A 375 25.81 -3.10 -9.58
N LEU A 376 25.62 -1.78 -9.63
CA LEU A 376 24.51 -1.13 -10.33
C LEU A 376 24.99 -0.34 -11.56
N GLY A 377 26.20 -0.67 -12.04
CA GLY A 377 26.84 0.04 -13.14
C GLY A 377 27.17 1.49 -12.78
N SER A 378 27.94 2.15 -13.63
CA SER A 378 27.98 3.61 -13.66
C SER A 378 27.10 4.05 -14.83
N GLN A 379 26.09 4.88 -14.61
CA GLN A 379 25.41 5.57 -15.72
C GLN A 379 26.46 6.33 -16.53
N TRP A 380 26.80 5.82 -17.71
CA TRP A 380 27.63 6.53 -18.67
C TRP A 380 26.79 7.67 -19.25
N GLN A 381 26.90 8.87 -18.67
CA GLN A 381 26.57 10.11 -19.39
C GLN A 381 27.86 10.62 -20.03
N PRO A 382 28.04 10.51 -21.36
CA PRO A 382 29.07 11.28 -22.03
C PRO A 382 28.59 12.73 -22.10
N HIS A 383 28.96 13.54 -21.12
CA HIS A 383 29.05 14.97 -21.32
C HIS A 383 30.24 15.22 -22.27
N HIS A 384 29.94 15.30 -23.57
CA HIS A 384 30.81 16.03 -24.49
C HIS A 384 30.63 17.53 -24.21
N ASP A 385 31.44 18.05 -23.30
CA ASP A 385 31.76 19.47 -23.32
C ASP A 385 32.66 19.70 -24.54
N ASN A 386 32.08 20.27 -25.59
CA ASN A 386 32.85 20.92 -26.64
C ASN A 386 33.14 22.36 -26.21
N LEU A 387 34.43 22.69 -26.30
CA LEU A 387 35.03 24.02 -26.23
C LEU A 387 34.30 25.10 -27.03
#